data_AF-A0A844G4W2-F1
#
_entry.id   AF-A0A844G4W2-F1
#
_cell.length_a   1.000
_cell.length_b   1.000
_cell.length_c   1.000
_cell.angle_alpha   90.00
_cell.angle_beta   90.00
_cell.angle_gamma   90.00
#
_symmetry.space_group_name_H-M   'P 1'
#
loop_
_entity.id
_entity.type
_entity.pdbx_description
1 polymer ?
#
loop_
_entity_poly.entity_id
_entity_poly.type
_entity_poly.pdbx_seq_one_letter_code
_entity_poly.pdbx_strand_id
1 'polypeptide(L)'
;MRSAKTAKSHGSRNSMRRRPKRFPPRSAWMWSLKMGERSVSCAGPPEIPRFQVTANSGRKPMAGGRKRRERGVALVTVMALIASVGVLVASAVAISQYSAAETDTFASLQRSALEAESAANRTLCLLLADRAKNADRRLGAETDGTAERFLADGTEHTVTAGERTVSVRIFDAVAGLDLAGRNPARQLTNPKLAKDEPREELIARLEDYADSDDLAKPGGMESQHYRSAGVPVLPRNRPLQFREELLWLPGAGKLYLPSENGVLDAIRLIPPEKLRALTGRPNLYATPAAVIAERCALTAEESEQLRNALDLWRKKRLPLAESLPPGLAGKLEMNFSTRESGAYTIQADASSPENPGVRLRVTVRPVTGSRSFEYYEFFSY
;
A
#
# COMPACT_ATOMS: atom_id res chain seq x y z
N MET A 1 -40.69 36.96 48.93
CA MET A 1 -40.53 36.27 50.24
C MET A 1 -39.72 35.01 49.97
N ARG A 2 -38.38 35.07 50.07
CA ARG A 2 -37.55 34.75 51.26
C ARG A 2 -37.85 33.36 51.87
N SER A 3 -36.94 32.40 51.66
CA SER A 3 -36.15 31.66 52.68
C SER A 3 -35.70 30.33 52.05
N ALA A 4 -34.45 30.10 51.64
CA ALA A 4 -33.21 29.97 52.39
C ALA A 4 -33.22 28.86 53.47
N LYS A 5 -32.52 27.74 53.18
CA LYS A 5 -31.87 26.88 54.18
C LYS A 5 -30.59 26.24 53.60
N THR A 6 -29.47 26.84 54.02
CA THR A 6 -28.15 26.32 54.43
C THR A 6 -28.21 24.92 55.10
N ALA A 7 -27.17 24.07 55.23
CA ALA A 7 -25.71 24.14 55.03
C ALA A 7 -25.04 22.74 55.18
N LYS A 8 -23.70 22.72 55.02
CA LYS A 8 -22.62 21.77 55.44
C LYS A 8 -22.16 20.78 54.36
N SER A 9 -21.00 20.98 53.71
CA SER A 9 -19.60 21.02 54.17
C SER A 9 -19.12 19.76 54.89
N HIS A 10 -18.31 18.95 54.20
CA HIS A 10 -17.16 18.22 54.74
C HIS A 10 -16.10 18.09 53.65
N GLY A 11 -14.91 18.59 53.96
CA GLY A 11 -13.77 18.58 53.05
C GLY A 11 -12.99 17.27 53.11
N SER A 12 -12.18 17.04 52.08
CA SER A 12 -10.88 16.41 52.24
C SER A 12 -9.96 16.89 51.12
N ARG A 13 -8.98 17.71 51.52
CA ARG A 13 -7.79 18.05 50.76
C ARG A 13 -6.98 16.77 50.60
N ASN A 14 -6.64 16.38 49.37
CA ASN A 14 -5.45 15.56 49.16
C ASN A 14 -4.60 16.13 48.02
N SER A 15 -3.76 17.08 48.40
CA SER A 15 -2.69 17.64 47.58
C SER A 15 -1.50 16.67 47.59
N MET A 16 -1.44 15.75 46.62
CA MET A 16 -0.24 14.94 46.41
C MET A 16 0.53 15.46 45.20
N ARG A 17 1.50 16.33 45.48
CA ARG A 17 2.57 16.74 44.57
C ARG A 17 3.27 15.49 44.01
N ARG A 18 3.11 15.19 42.72
CA ARG A 18 4.03 14.31 42.00
C ARG A 18 4.96 15.17 41.14
N ARG A 19 6.23 15.19 41.54
CA ARG A 19 7.34 15.76 40.77
C ARG A 19 7.49 15.01 39.43
N PRO A 20 7.92 15.71 38.36
CA PRO A 20 8.13 15.09 37.06
C PRO A 20 9.39 14.22 37.07
N LYS A 21 9.27 12.96 36.66
CA LYS A 21 10.42 12.11 36.33
C LYS A 21 10.93 12.51 34.94
N ARG A 22 12.10 13.13 34.91
CA ARG A 22 12.97 13.26 33.73
C ARG A 22 13.70 11.94 33.47
N PHE A 23 14.23 11.82 32.25
CA PHE A 23 15.11 10.79 31.64
C PHE A 23 14.43 9.85 30.63
N PRO A 24 15.13 9.42 29.55
CA PRO A 24 15.95 10.17 28.58
C PRO A 24 15.45 9.91 27.13
N PRO A 25 15.97 10.61 26.09
CA PRO A 25 15.55 10.38 24.71
C PRO A 25 16.13 9.05 24.18
N ARG A 26 15.27 8.20 23.61
CA ARG A 26 15.68 6.99 22.89
C ARG A 26 16.05 7.37 21.45
N SER A 27 17.37 7.54 21.28
CA SER A 27 18.21 7.04 20.16
C SER A 27 17.57 6.93 18.77
N ALA A 28 17.96 7.89 17.93
CA ALA A 28 17.97 7.77 16.48
C ALA A 28 18.84 6.59 16.03
N TRP A 29 18.30 5.76 15.15
CA TRP A 29 19.06 4.75 14.42
C TRP A 29 19.76 5.44 13.25
N MET A 30 20.98 5.91 13.49
CA MET A 30 21.89 6.41 12.47
C MET A 30 22.88 5.28 12.19
N TRP A 31 22.82 4.71 10.98
CA TRP A 31 23.82 3.76 10.51
C TRP A 31 25.19 4.46 10.43
N SER A 32 26.07 4.10 11.35
CA SER A 32 27.49 4.47 11.34
C SER A 32 28.25 3.40 10.53
N LEU A 33 28.61 3.73 9.29
CA LEU A 33 29.63 2.99 8.55
C LEU A 33 30.99 3.33 9.16
N LYS A 34 31.54 2.38 9.92
CA LYS A 34 32.96 2.34 10.28
C LYS A 34 33.77 2.12 9.00
N MET A 35 34.24 3.19 8.37
CA MET A 35 35.36 3.11 7.44
C MET A 35 36.63 2.78 8.24
N GLY A 36 37.24 1.64 7.93
CA GLY A 36 38.56 1.30 8.42
C GLY A 36 39.60 2.24 7.82
N GLU A 37 40.36 2.90 8.69
CA GLU A 37 41.61 3.57 8.35
C GLU A 37 42.56 2.55 7.69
N ARG A 38 42.84 2.73 6.40
CA ARG A 38 44.07 2.23 5.78
C ARG A 38 44.87 3.44 5.30
N SER A 39 45.96 3.68 6.01
CA SER A 39 47.04 4.55 5.60
C SER A 39 47.62 4.07 4.26
N VAL A 40 47.48 4.88 3.22
CA VAL A 40 48.21 4.68 1.97
C VAL A 40 49.52 5.47 2.09
N SER A 41 50.59 4.75 2.39
CA SER A 41 51.95 5.25 2.34
C SER A 41 52.39 5.37 0.88
N CYS A 42 52.88 6.55 0.52
CA CYS A 42 53.53 6.86 -0.75
C CYS A 42 54.79 6.00 -0.92
N ALA A 43 54.82 5.14 -1.92
CA ALA A 43 56.04 4.46 -2.38
C ALA A 43 56.40 4.97 -3.78
N GLY A 44 57.62 5.50 -3.89
CA GLY A 44 58.19 6.09 -5.10
C GLY A 44 58.47 5.09 -6.23
N PRO A 45 59.00 5.58 -7.36
CA PRO A 45 59.19 4.77 -8.56
C PRO A 45 60.32 3.75 -8.37
N PRO A 46 60.20 2.51 -8.89
CA PRO A 46 61.26 1.52 -8.76
C PRO A 46 62.46 1.85 -9.66
N GLU A 47 63.63 1.73 -9.04
CA GLU A 47 64.97 1.94 -9.59
C GLU A 47 65.34 0.93 -10.70
N ILE A 48 66.16 1.42 -11.63
CA ILE A 48 66.75 0.71 -12.76
C ILE A 48 67.95 -0.13 -12.26
N PRO A 49 68.04 -1.45 -12.53
CA PRO A 49 69.27 -2.18 -12.27
C PRO A 49 70.30 -1.95 -13.38
N ARG A 50 71.45 -1.38 -12.98
CA ARG A 50 72.70 -1.37 -13.76
C ARG A 50 73.26 -2.78 -13.88
N PHE A 51 73.44 -3.28 -15.10
CA PHE A 51 74.26 -4.46 -15.37
C PHE A 51 75.56 -4.05 -16.07
N GLN A 52 76.69 -4.53 -15.53
CA GLN A 52 78.04 -4.36 -16.05
C GLN A 52 78.24 -5.19 -17.34
N VAL A 53 78.91 -4.58 -18.32
CA VAL A 53 79.30 -5.22 -19.57
C VAL A 53 80.76 -5.67 -19.46
N THR A 54 81.00 -6.97 -19.50
CA THR A 54 82.31 -7.54 -19.82
C THR A 54 82.47 -7.63 -21.34
N ALA A 55 83.53 -7.02 -21.85
CA ALA A 55 83.93 -7.08 -23.24
C ALA A 55 84.33 -8.52 -23.62
N ASN A 56 83.82 -9.02 -24.75
CA ASN A 56 84.58 -9.99 -25.53
C ASN A 56 84.43 -9.73 -27.02
N SER A 57 85.58 -9.60 -27.65
CA SER A 57 85.81 -9.25 -29.05
C SER A 57 85.68 -10.47 -29.94
N GLY A 58 84.89 -10.36 -31.01
CA GLY A 58 84.84 -11.35 -32.09
C GLY A 58 84.19 -10.76 -33.32
N ARG A 59 84.97 -10.09 -34.18
CA ARG A 59 84.53 -9.68 -35.52
C ARG A 59 84.49 -10.91 -36.44
N LYS A 60 83.39 -11.06 -37.19
CA LYS A 60 83.43 -11.30 -38.66
C LYS A 60 82.18 -10.71 -39.33
N PRO A 61 82.29 -10.17 -40.56
CA PRO A 61 81.28 -9.32 -41.17
C PRO A 61 80.38 -10.06 -42.17
N MET A 62 79.38 -9.31 -42.66
CA MET A 62 78.52 -9.53 -43.83
C MET A 62 77.26 -10.37 -43.63
N ALA A 63 76.08 -9.73 -43.70
CA ALA A 63 75.16 -9.86 -44.85
C ALA A 63 73.74 -9.34 -44.52
N GLY A 64 73.27 -8.39 -45.34
CA GLY A 64 71.92 -8.39 -45.91
C GLY A 64 70.70 -8.40 -44.99
N GLY A 65 70.15 -7.20 -44.73
CA GLY A 65 68.72 -6.91 -44.82
C GLY A 65 67.70 -7.89 -44.22
N ARG A 66 67.47 -7.82 -42.90
CA ARG A 66 66.23 -8.33 -42.27
C ARG A 66 65.26 -7.18 -41.98
N LYS A 67 64.35 -6.89 -42.91
CA LYS A 67 63.16 -6.02 -42.66
C LYS A 67 61.97 -6.48 -43.51
N ARG A 68 61.40 -7.66 -43.24
CA ARG A 68 60.15 -8.08 -43.92
C ARG A 68 59.29 -9.14 -43.19
N ARG A 69 59.38 -9.27 -41.86
CA ARG A 69 58.49 -10.14 -41.06
C ARG A 69 57.78 -9.47 -39.86
N GLU A 70 58.12 -8.24 -39.49
CA GLU A 70 57.47 -7.50 -38.39
C GLU A 70 56.19 -6.75 -38.81
N ARG A 71 55.87 -6.71 -40.11
CA ARG A 71 54.72 -5.93 -40.64
C ARG A 71 53.35 -6.57 -40.42
N GLY A 72 53.27 -7.87 -40.13
CA GLY A 72 52.00 -8.57 -39.90
C GLY A 72 51.53 -8.52 -38.44
N VAL A 73 52.44 -8.64 -37.47
CA VAL A 73 52.10 -8.67 -36.04
C VAL A 73 51.68 -7.28 -35.54
N ALA A 74 52.34 -6.22 -36.00
CA ALA A 74 52.01 -4.85 -35.60
C ALA A 74 50.57 -4.44 -35.97
N LEU A 75 50.08 -4.89 -37.13
CA LEU A 75 48.71 -4.63 -37.57
C LEU A 75 47.68 -5.36 -36.69
N VAL A 76 47.93 -6.65 -36.39
CA VAL A 76 47.05 -7.44 -35.53
C VAL A 76 46.99 -6.86 -34.11
N THR A 77 48.12 -6.41 -33.55
CA THR A 77 48.14 -5.76 -32.24
C THR A 77 47.38 -4.43 -32.21
N VAL A 78 47.48 -3.62 -33.27
CA VAL A 78 46.75 -2.36 -33.37
C VAL A 78 45.26 -2.60 -33.58
N MET A 79 44.87 -3.58 -34.39
CA MET A 79 43.46 -3.96 -34.55
C MET A 79 42.88 -4.52 -33.24
N ALA A 80 43.62 -5.36 -32.51
CA ALA A 80 43.20 -5.85 -31.21
C ALA A 80 43.07 -4.71 -30.19
N LEU A 81 43.99 -3.74 -30.19
CA LEU A 81 43.91 -2.54 -29.35
C LEU A 81 42.66 -1.72 -29.70
N ILE A 82 42.44 -1.40 -30.97
CA ILE A 82 41.28 -0.62 -31.42
C ILE A 82 39.98 -1.36 -31.10
N ALA A 83 39.93 -2.68 -31.31
CA ALA A 83 38.76 -3.50 -30.97
C ALA A 83 38.48 -3.47 -29.45
N SER A 84 39.52 -3.62 -28.62
CA SER A 84 39.36 -3.58 -27.15
C SER A 84 38.89 -2.21 -26.67
N VAL A 85 39.44 -1.13 -27.23
CA VAL A 85 39.00 0.25 -26.94
C VAL A 85 37.57 0.47 -27.42
N GLY A 86 37.21 -0.03 -28.60
CA GLY A 86 35.85 0.04 -29.14
C GLY A 86 34.82 -0.64 -28.24
N VAL A 87 35.15 -1.83 -27.72
CA VAL A 87 34.29 -2.53 -26.75
C VAL A 87 34.18 -1.75 -25.45
N LEU A 88 35.27 -1.21 -24.91
CA LEU A 88 35.25 -0.40 -23.68
C LEU A 88 34.38 0.86 -23.85
N VAL A 89 34.52 1.56 -24.99
CA VAL A 89 33.68 2.73 -25.31
C VAL A 89 32.22 2.33 -25.45
N ALA A 90 31.91 1.24 -26.16
CA ALA A 90 30.55 0.74 -26.31
C ALA A 90 29.92 0.36 -24.97
N SER A 91 30.66 -0.33 -24.09
CA SER A 91 30.21 -0.66 -22.74
C SER A 91 29.97 0.58 -21.88
N ALA A 92 30.86 1.58 -21.94
CA ALA A 92 30.68 2.83 -21.21
C ALA A 92 29.44 3.60 -21.68
N VAL A 93 29.19 3.65 -23.00
CA VAL A 93 27.98 4.25 -23.57
C VAL A 93 26.72 3.50 -23.13
N ALA A 94 26.73 2.17 -23.19
CA ALA A 94 25.60 1.36 -22.74
C ALA A 94 25.28 1.62 -21.26
N ILE A 95 26.28 1.58 -20.38
CA ILE A 95 26.12 1.87 -18.95
C ILE A 95 25.56 3.29 -18.74
N SER A 96 26.05 4.28 -19.49
CA SER A 96 25.55 5.66 -19.40
C SER A 96 24.08 5.78 -19.83
N GLN A 97 23.67 5.08 -20.89
CA GLN A 97 22.29 5.09 -21.36
C GLN A 97 21.36 4.39 -20.36
N TYR A 98 21.79 3.24 -19.82
CA TYR A 98 21.04 2.54 -18.78
C TYR A 98 20.89 3.40 -17.52
N SER A 99 21.98 4.01 -17.06
CA SER A 99 21.94 4.90 -15.89
C SER A 99 21.05 6.12 -16.11
N ALA A 100 21.04 6.71 -17.31
CA ALA A 100 20.17 7.83 -17.63
C ALA A 100 18.69 7.42 -17.61
N ALA A 101 18.34 6.28 -18.23
CA ALA A 101 16.98 5.76 -18.24
C ALA A 101 16.49 5.38 -16.82
N GLU A 102 17.33 4.74 -16.01
CA GLU A 102 17.02 4.41 -14.62
C GLU A 102 16.81 5.68 -13.78
N THR A 103 17.67 6.69 -13.94
CA THR A 103 17.53 7.97 -13.22
C THR A 103 16.23 8.67 -13.58
N ASP A 104 15.86 8.70 -14.86
CA ASP A 104 14.64 9.34 -15.33
C ASP A 104 13.37 8.62 -14.82
N THR A 105 13.35 7.29 -14.90
CA THR A 105 12.24 6.49 -14.35
C THR A 105 12.11 6.65 -12.85
N PHE A 106 13.20 6.60 -12.09
CA PHE A 106 13.19 6.81 -10.65
C PHE A 106 12.70 8.21 -10.27
N ALA A 107 13.19 9.24 -10.96
CA ALA A 107 12.75 10.62 -10.75
C ALA A 107 11.25 10.79 -11.10
N SER A 108 10.78 10.14 -12.16
CA SER A 108 9.37 10.17 -12.56
C SER A 108 8.46 9.50 -11.52
N LEU A 109 8.85 8.33 -10.99
CA LEU A 109 8.11 7.64 -9.93
C LEU A 109 8.07 8.46 -8.64
N GLN A 110 9.20 9.03 -8.22
CA GLN A 110 9.25 9.88 -7.03
C GLN A 110 8.38 11.13 -7.19
N ARG A 111 8.39 11.76 -8.36
CA ARG A 111 7.53 12.90 -8.68
C ARG A 111 6.05 12.49 -8.65
N SER A 112 5.71 11.36 -9.26
CA SER A 112 4.34 10.83 -9.27
C SER A 112 3.82 10.53 -7.87
N ALA A 113 4.66 10.00 -6.97
CA ALA A 113 4.28 9.79 -5.57
C ALA A 113 3.92 11.10 -4.85
N LEU A 114 4.70 12.17 -5.05
CA LEU A 114 4.42 13.50 -4.48
C LEU A 114 3.16 14.14 -5.10
N GLU A 115 2.93 13.93 -6.40
CA GLU A 115 1.72 14.36 -7.08
C GLU A 115 0.48 13.66 -6.53
N ALA A 116 0.55 12.33 -6.33
CA ALA A 116 -0.51 11.54 -5.72
C ALA A 116 -0.80 12.00 -4.27
N GLU A 117 0.24 12.28 -3.47
CA GLU A 117 0.09 12.82 -2.12
C GLU A 117 -0.56 14.21 -2.12
N SER A 118 -0.10 15.11 -2.99
CA SER A 118 -0.67 16.44 -3.15
C SER A 118 -2.14 16.36 -3.57
N ALA A 119 -2.47 15.47 -4.50
CA ALA A 119 -3.85 15.24 -4.94
C ALA A 119 -4.70 14.69 -3.80
N ALA A 120 -4.23 13.68 -3.05
CA ALA A 120 -4.96 13.13 -1.92
C ALA A 120 -5.24 14.17 -0.83
N ASN A 121 -4.25 15.01 -0.49
CA ASN A 121 -4.40 16.10 0.47
C ASN A 121 -5.40 17.17 -0.01
N ARG A 122 -5.32 17.56 -1.30
CA ARG A 122 -6.27 18.50 -1.89
C ARG A 122 -7.69 17.93 -1.90
N THR A 123 -7.86 16.66 -2.24
CA THR A 123 -9.14 15.94 -2.19
C THR A 123 -9.71 15.91 -0.78
N LEU A 124 -8.88 15.66 0.24
CA LEU A 124 -9.32 15.73 1.63
C LEU A 124 -9.84 17.13 2.00
N CYS A 125 -9.14 18.19 1.60
CA CYS A 125 -9.61 19.56 1.80
C CYS A 125 -10.94 19.84 1.09
N LEU A 126 -11.10 19.39 -0.15
CA LEU A 126 -12.34 19.54 -0.94
C LEU A 126 -13.50 18.78 -0.29
N LEU A 127 -13.26 17.55 0.16
CA LEU A 127 -14.23 16.73 0.91
C LEU A 127 -14.68 17.42 2.21
N LEU A 128 -13.74 17.96 2.98
CA LEU A 128 -14.05 18.67 4.23
C LEU A 128 -14.82 19.98 3.97
N ALA A 129 -14.44 20.71 2.92
CA ALA A 129 -15.15 21.92 2.50
C ALA A 129 -16.58 21.62 2.02
N ASP A 130 -16.76 20.52 1.28
CA ASP A 130 -18.09 20.06 0.86
C ASP A 130 -18.95 19.66 2.06
N ARG A 131 -18.39 18.90 3.01
CA ARG A 131 -19.08 18.50 4.24
C ARG A 131 -19.46 19.69 5.12
N ALA A 132 -18.65 20.75 5.14
CA ALA A 132 -18.97 21.98 5.88
C ALA A 132 -20.16 22.73 5.28
N LYS A 133 -20.34 22.66 3.95
CA LYS A 133 -21.47 23.30 3.24
C LYS A 133 -22.72 22.42 3.24
N ASN A 134 -22.54 21.12 3.11
CA ASN A 134 -23.59 20.15 2.89
C ASN A 134 -23.68 19.16 4.06
N ALA A 135 -24.65 19.38 4.95
CA ALA A 135 -24.87 18.53 6.12
C ALA A 135 -25.38 17.13 5.75
N ASP A 136 -26.16 17.00 4.66
CA ASP A 136 -26.59 15.69 4.18
C ASP A 136 -25.48 14.98 3.40
N ARG A 137 -25.13 13.80 3.90
CA ARG A 137 -24.10 12.89 3.40
C ARG A 137 -24.69 11.53 2.99
N ARG A 138 -25.98 11.51 2.62
CA ARG A 138 -26.58 10.37 1.93
C ARG A 138 -25.98 10.25 0.53
N LEU A 139 -25.58 9.03 0.20
CA LEU A 139 -25.06 8.64 -1.10
C LEU A 139 -26.21 8.11 -1.96
N GLY A 140 -26.08 8.22 -3.28
CA GLY A 140 -27.08 7.69 -4.22
C GLY A 140 -28.32 8.52 -4.44
N ALA A 141 -28.39 9.70 -3.83
CA ALA A 141 -29.44 10.67 -4.09
C ALA A 141 -28.99 11.63 -5.21
N GLU A 142 -29.94 12.13 -5.99
CA GLU A 142 -29.68 13.27 -6.86
C GLU A 142 -29.17 14.44 -6.02
N THR A 143 -28.12 15.08 -6.50
CA THR A 143 -27.60 16.30 -5.90
C THR A 143 -28.25 17.50 -6.59
N ASP A 144 -29.04 18.27 -5.85
CA ASP A 144 -29.82 19.44 -6.31
C ASP A 144 -28.97 20.62 -6.88
N GLY A 145 -27.67 20.44 -7.12
CA GLY A 145 -26.73 21.54 -7.34
C GLY A 145 -25.94 21.46 -8.65
N THR A 146 -25.61 22.63 -9.20
CA THR A 146 -24.64 22.82 -10.30
C THR A 146 -23.18 22.63 -9.87
N ALA A 147 -22.91 22.58 -8.56
CA ALA A 147 -21.58 22.42 -8.00
C ALA A 147 -21.23 20.95 -7.76
N GLU A 148 -20.05 20.55 -8.19
CA GLU A 148 -19.51 19.21 -7.97
C GLU A 148 -19.41 18.88 -6.47
N ARG A 149 -19.97 17.72 -6.10
CA ARG A 149 -19.95 17.19 -4.72
C ARG A 149 -18.81 16.19 -4.58
N PHE A 150 -18.05 16.31 -3.49
CA PHE A 150 -17.01 15.33 -3.13
C PHE A 150 -17.58 14.38 -2.09
N LEU A 151 -18.08 13.24 -2.55
CA LEU A 151 -18.77 12.21 -1.74
C LEU A 151 -17.96 10.91 -1.73
N ALA A 152 -18.14 10.10 -0.67
CA ALA A 152 -17.48 8.81 -0.49
C ALA A 152 -18.17 7.66 -1.25
N ASP A 153 -18.50 7.88 -2.51
CA ASP A 153 -19.28 6.96 -3.36
C ASP A 153 -18.45 6.25 -4.46
N GLY A 154 -17.14 6.44 -4.45
CA GLY A 154 -16.21 5.83 -5.39
C GLY A 154 -16.19 6.45 -6.77
N THR A 155 -16.84 7.60 -6.98
CA THR A 155 -16.82 8.28 -8.27
C THR A 155 -15.48 8.95 -8.51
N GLU A 156 -15.11 9.00 -9.79
CA GLU A 156 -13.87 9.58 -10.25
C GLU A 156 -13.96 11.09 -10.34
N HIS A 157 -12.98 11.74 -9.72
CA HIS A 157 -12.75 13.18 -9.76
C HIS A 157 -11.37 13.44 -10.34
N THR A 158 -11.16 14.60 -10.94
CA THR A 158 -9.84 15.03 -11.40
C THR A 158 -9.35 16.20 -10.57
N VAL A 159 -8.14 16.09 -10.03
CA VAL A 159 -7.54 17.13 -9.20
C VAL A 159 -6.18 17.50 -9.76
N THR A 160 -5.92 18.80 -9.91
CA THR A 160 -4.61 19.30 -10.34
C THR A 160 -3.61 19.25 -9.20
N ALA A 161 -2.44 18.64 -9.42
CA ALA A 161 -1.29 18.65 -8.54
C ALA A 161 -0.09 19.20 -9.33
N GLY A 162 0.27 20.47 -9.07
CA GLY A 162 1.24 21.19 -9.91
C GLY A 162 0.70 21.40 -11.32
N GLU A 163 1.41 20.89 -12.32
CA GLU A 163 1.05 20.99 -13.75
C GLU A 163 0.32 19.73 -14.26
N ARG A 164 0.16 18.69 -13.43
CA ARG A 164 -0.48 17.43 -13.82
C ARG A 164 -1.88 17.28 -13.22
N THR A 165 -2.73 16.58 -13.96
CA THR A 165 -4.05 16.13 -13.52
C THR A 165 -3.96 14.72 -12.98
N VAL A 166 -4.39 14.52 -11.73
CA VAL A 166 -4.40 13.23 -11.05
C VAL A 166 -5.85 12.77 -10.89
N SER A 167 -6.12 11.51 -11.21
CA SER A 167 -7.44 10.90 -10.97
C SER A 167 -7.56 10.53 -9.50
N VAL A 168 -8.68 10.90 -8.86
CA VAL A 168 -8.92 10.59 -7.46
C VAL A 168 -10.31 10.00 -7.26
N ARG A 169 -10.41 9.05 -6.34
CA ARG A 169 -11.69 8.45 -5.91
C ARG A 169 -11.76 8.45 -4.39
N ILE A 170 -12.95 8.73 -3.86
CA ILE A 170 -13.21 8.72 -2.42
C ILE A 170 -14.18 7.58 -2.12
N PHE A 171 -13.78 6.70 -1.22
CA PHE A 171 -14.60 5.60 -0.72
C PHE A 171 -14.83 5.77 0.77
N ASP A 172 -15.95 5.25 1.27
CA ASP A 172 -16.14 5.11 2.71
C ASP A 172 -15.16 4.07 3.28
N ALA A 173 -14.49 4.37 4.38
CA ALA A 173 -13.54 3.44 5.01
C ALA A 173 -14.23 2.25 5.69
N VAL A 174 -15.53 2.34 5.98
CA VAL A 174 -16.36 1.25 6.49
C VAL A 174 -16.90 0.47 5.29
N ALA A 175 -15.99 -0.12 4.51
CA ALA A 175 -16.30 -0.98 3.37
C ALA A 175 -15.95 -2.45 3.68
N GLY A 176 -16.58 -3.40 3.00
CA GLY A 176 -16.21 -4.82 3.10
C GLY A 176 -16.59 -5.49 4.43
N LEU A 177 -16.13 -6.73 4.59
CA LEU A 177 -16.39 -7.58 5.76
C LEU A 177 -15.48 -7.18 6.94
N ASP A 178 -16.06 -7.06 8.13
CA ASP A 178 -15.36 -6.58 9.33
C ASP A 178 -14.72 -7.73 10.12
N LEU A 179 -13.51 -8.13 9.73
CA LEU A 179 -12.75 -9.19 10.41
C LEU A 179 -11.99 -8.69 11.64
N ALA A 180 -12.25 -7.47 12.12
CA ALA A 180 -11.59 -6.96 13.31
C ALA A 180 -12.15 -7.62 14.59
N GLY A 181 -11.27 -7.85 15.58
CA GLY A 181 -11.65 -8.31 16.91
C GLY A 181 -11.49 -9.82 17.13
N ARG A 182 -12.24 -10.37 18.11
CA ARG A 182 -12.02 -11.73 18.64
C ARG A 182 -12.76 -12.85 17.90
N ASN A 183 -13.75 -12.52 17.08
CA ASN A 183 -14.51 -13.52 16.33
C ASN A 183 -14.69 -13.07 14.87
N PRO A 184 -13.62 -13.12 14.07
CA PRO A 184 -13.66 -12.75 12.65
C PRO A 184 -14.50 -13.72 11.81
N ALA A 185 -14.50 -15.01 12.17
CA ALA A 185 -15.22 -16.08 11.50
C ALA A 185 -16.72 -15.83 11.34
N ARG A 186 -17.35 -15.21 12.35
CA ARG A 186 -18.78 -14.84 12.31
C ARG A 186 -19.16 -13.99 11.09
N GLN A 187 -18.25 -13.18 10.54
CA GLN A 187 -18.58 -12.38 9.36
C GLN A 187 -18.62 -13.18 8.07
N LEU A 188 -17.87 -14.28 8.01
CA LEU A 188 -17.81 -15.17 6.84
C LEU A 188 -18.94 -16.20 6.85
N THR A 189 -19.54 -16.47 8.02
CA THR A 189 -20.70 -17.34 8.14
C THR A 189 -21.96 -16.65 7.62
N ASN A 190 -22.59 -17.22 6.58
CA ASN A 190 -23.90 -16.80 6.11
C ASN A 190 -24.86 -18.00 6.04
N PRO A 191 -25.86 -18.11 6.94
CA PRO A 191 -26.77 -19.25 6.98
C PRO A 191 -27.70 -19.35 5.76
N LYS A 192 -27.79 -18.30 4.94
CA LYS A 192 -28.59 -18.30 3.71
C LYS A 192 -27.86 -18.94 2.53
N LEU A 193 -26.54 -19.09 2.62
CA LEU A 193 -25.75 -19.73 1.58
C LEU A 193 -25.75 -21.24 1.78
N ALA A 194 -25.66 -21.97 0.68
CA ALA A 194 -25.41 -23.40 0.74
C ALA A 194 -24.07 -23.65 1.45
N LYS A 195 -23.99 -24.75 2.21
CA LYS A 195 -22.74 -25.17 2.82
C LYS A 195 -21.74 -25.52 1.73
N ASP A 196 -20.58 -24.90 1.82
CA ASP A 196 -19.50 -25.04 0.86
C ASP A 196 -18.24 -25.45 1.64
N GLU A 197 -17.70 -26.64 1.36
CA GLU A 197 -16.61 -27.23 2.14
C GLU A 197 -15.36 -26.33 2.21
N PRO A 198 -14.85 -25.73 1.11
CA PRO A 198 -13.73 -24.79 1.15
C PRO A 198 -13.99 -23.55 2.03
N ARG A 199 -15.24 -23.11 2.12
CA ARG A 199 -15.63 -21.97 2.97
C ARG A 199 -15.66 -22.37 4.44
N GLU A 200 -16.25 -23.51 4.76
CA GLU A 200 -16.28 -24.02 6.14
C GLU A 200 -14.86 -24.31 6.65
N GLU A 201 -13.98 -24.85 5.80
CA GLU A 201 -12.56 -24.99 6.11
C GLU A 201 -11.88 -23.63 6.36
N LEU A 202 -12.13 -22.62 5.51
CA LEU A 202 -11.57 -21.29 5.72
C LEU A 202 -12.06 -20.68 7.03
N ILE A 203 -13.33 -20.86 7.37
CA ILE A 203 -13.91 -20.40 8.64
C ILE A 203 -13.20 -21.08 9.81
N ALA A 204 -13.06 -22.40 9.80
CA ALA A 204 -12.36 -23.15 10.85
C ALA A 204 -10.90 -22.71 10.99
N ARG A 205 -10.18 -22.57 9.88
CA ARG A 205 -8.78 -22.06 9.87
C ARG A 205 -8.67 -20.64 10.41
N LEU A 206 -9.64 -19.78 10.12
CA LEU A 206 -9.66 -18.39 10.60
C LEU A 206 -9.95 -18.31 12.10
N GLU A 207 -10.74 -19.23 12.64
CA GLU A 207 -10.95 -19.32 14.08
C GLU A 207 -9.67 -19.75 14.80
N ASP A 208 -9.08 -20.88 14.42
CA ASP A 208 -7.81 -21.39 15.01
C ASP A 208 -6.65 -20.41 14.79
N TYR A 209 -6.67 -19.63 13.70
CA TYR A 209 -5.65 -18.61 13.48
C TYR A 209 -5.67 -17.48 14.52
N ALA A 210 -6.86 -17.16 15.06
CA ALA A 210 -7.11 -15.95 15.84
C ALA A 210 -7.40 -16.22 17.33
N ASP A 211 -7.83 -17.43 17.69
CA ASP A 211 -8.00 -17.82 19.09
C ASP A 211 -6.65 -18.03 19.79
N SER A 212 -6.65 -18.36 21.08
CA SER A 212 -5.42 -18.30 21.90
C SER A 212 -4.92 -19.67 22.34
N ASP A 213 -5.64 -20.73 21.98
CA ASP A 213 -5.25 -22.08 22.30
C ASP A 213 -4.49 -22.72 21.13
N ASP A 214 -4.17 -24.01 21.24
CA ASP A 214 -3.47 -24.77 20.21
C ASP A 214 -4.34 -25.98 19.79
N LEU A 215 -5.67 -25.87 19.91
CA LEU A 215 -6.60 -26.97 19.65
C LEU A 215 -7.24 -26.84 18.27
N ALA A 216 -6.69 -27.60 17.32
CA ALA A 216 -7.19 -27.59 15.95
C ALA A 216 -8.64 -28.11 15.87
N LYS A 217 -9.51 -27.31 15.26
CA LYS A 217 -10.89 -27.71 14.94
C LYS A 217 -10.93 -28.62 13.72
N PRO A 218 -12.04 -29.34 13.47
CA PRO A 218 -12.22 -30.04 12.20
C PRO A 218 -12.06 -29.10 11.01
N GLY A 219 -11.08 -29.37 10.14
CA GLY A 219 -10.75 -28.52 8.98
C GLY A 219 -9.88 -27.30 9.29
N GLY A 220 -9.62 -27.03 10.58
CA GLY A 220 -8.78 -25.95 11.07
C GLY A 220 -7.28 -26.25 11.00
N MET A 221 -6.46 -25.28 11.42
CA MET A 221 -5.00 -25.39 11.35
C MET A 221 -4.34 -24.66 12.52
N GLU A 222 -3.47 -25.40 13.19
CA GLU A 222 -2.65 -24.95 14.31
C GLU A 222 -1.15 -24.96 14.01
N SER A 223 -0.33 -24.58 14.98
CA SER A 223 1.12 -24.40 14.81
C SER A 223 1.85 -25.61 14.20
N GLN A 224 1.41 -26.84 14.49
CA GLN A 224 1.98 -28.05 13.89
C GLN A 224 1.61 -28.20 12.41
N HIS A 225 0.39 -27.82 12.04
CA HIS A 225 -0.08 -27.85 10.66
C HIS A 225 0.65 -26.83 9.81
N TYR A 226 0.80 -25.59 10.28
CA TYR A 226 1.54 -24.55 9.56
C TYR A 226 3.04 -24.87 9.45
N ARG A 227 3.66 -25.43 10.49
CA ARG A 227 5.05 -25.92 10.42
C ARG A 227 5.22 -26.98 9.33
N SER A 228 4.28 -27.92 9.26
CA SER A 228 4.29 -28.97 8.22
C SER A 228 4.07 -28.39 6.82
N ALA A 229 3.35 -27.26 6.70
CA ALA A 229 3.16 -26.51 5.47
C ALA A 229 4.30 -25.53 5.14
N GLY A 230 5.37 -25.49 5.93
CA GLY A 230 6.55 -24.64 5.70
C GLY A 230 6.41 -23.19 6.18
N VAL A 231 5.40 -22.88 7.01
CA VAL A 231 5.17 -21.53 7.57
C VAL A 231 5.23 -21.56 9.11
N PRO A 232 6.42 -21.64 9.72
CA PRO A 232 6.56 -21.97 11.14
C PRO A 232 6.12 -20.86 12.11
N VAL A 233 5.82 -19.65 11.63
CA VAL A 233 5.48 -18.47 12.46
C VAL A 233 3.96 -18.35 12.70
N LEU A 234 3.16 -19.22 12.09
CA LEU A 234 1.70 -19.24 12.20
C LEU A 234 1.23 -20.40 13.10
N PRO A 235 0.02 -20.32 13.69
CA PRO A 235 -0.95 -19.21 13.67
C PRO A 235 -0.50 -17.98 14.48
N ARG A 236 -1.25 -16.88 14.35
CA ARG A 236 -0.98 -15.66 15.13
C ARG A 236 -1.34 -15.81 16.61
N ASN A 237 -2.34 -16.63 16.91
CA ASN A 237 -2.96 -16.83 18.21
C ASN A 237 -3.47 -15.54 18.88
N ARG A 238 -3.89 -14.58 18.06
CA ARG A 238 -4.41 -13.25 18.43
C ARG A 238 -5.30 -12.70 17.30
N PRO A 239 -6.16 -11.70 17.58
CA PRO A 239 -6.87 -10.96 16.55
C PRO A 239 -5.96 -10.51 15.41
N LEU A 240 -6.49 -10.54 14.18
CA LEU A 240 -5.81 -10.06 12.98
C LEU A 240 -5.40 -8.60 13.16
N GLN A 241 -4.23 -8.22 12.64
CA GLN A 241 -3.76 -6.83 12.60
C GLN A 241 -3.83 -6.23 11.20
N PHE A 242 -3.71 -7.06 10.15
CA PHE A 242 -3.84 -6.65 8.75
C PHE A 242 -4.89 -7.51 8.05
N ARG A 243 -5.63 -6.92 7.11
CA ARG A 243 -6.64 -7.66 6.34
C ARG A 243 -5.99 -8.70 5.42
N GLU A 244 -4.76 -8.44 4.98
CA GLU A 244 -3.96 -9.31 4.13
C GLU A 244 -3.56 -10.61 4.84
N GLU A 245 -3.62 -10.67 6.18
CA GLU A 245 -3.40 -11.91 6.93
C GLU A 245 -4.39 -13.01 6.56
N LEU A 246 -5.59 -12.64 6.08
CA LEU A 246 -6.55 -13.61 5.56
C LEU A 246 -5.93 -14.45 4.44
N LEU A 247 -5.08 -13.86 3.59
CA LEU A 247 -4.43 -14.54 2.47
C LEU A 247 -3.33 -15.52 2.91
N TRP A 248 -2.92 -15.50 4.17
CA TRP A 248 -1.99 -16.50 4.72
C TRP A 248 -2.70 -17.83 5.00
N LEU A 249 -4.04 -17.82 5.09
CA LEU A 249 -4.82 -19.03 5.29
C LEU A 249 -4.99 -19.79 3.96
N PRO A 250 -4.68 -21.10 3.93
CA PRO A 250 -4.91 -21.91 2.75
C PRO A 250 -6.36 -21.83 2.26
N GLY A 251 -6.55 -21.58 0.96
CA GLY A 251 -7.87 -21.45 0.32
C GLY A 251 -8.44 -20.05 0.29
N ALA A 252 -7.97 -19.13 1.15
CA ALA A 252 -8.52 -17.76 1.23
C ALA A 252 -8.42 -17.00 -0.09
N GLY A 253 -7.28 -17.07 -0.77
CA GLY A 253 -7.06 -16.37 -2.05
C GLY A 253 -7.95 -16.84 -3.20
N LYS A 254 -8.61 -18.01 -3.07
CA LYS A 254 -9.60 -18.48 -4.07
C LYS A 254 -10.99 -17.88 -3.83
N LEU A 255 -11.32 -17.60 -2.57
CA LEU A 255 -12.63 -17.05 -2.18
C LEU A 255 -12.62 -15.52 -2.17
N TYR A 256 -11.53 -14.92 -1.71
CA TYR A 256 -11.35 -13.48 -1.59
C TYR A 256 -10.11 -13.05 -2.37
N LEU A 257 -10.30 -12.79 -3.66
CA LEU A 257 -9.27 -12.31 -4.55
C LEU A 257 -8.96 -10.83 -4.27
N PRO A 258 -7.68 -10.42 -4.23
CA PRO A 258 -7.31 -9.01 -4.32
C PRO A 258 -7.86 -8.39 -5.61
N SER A 259 -8.11 -7.08 -5.59
CA SER A 259 -8.47 -6.33 -6.79
C SER A 259 -7.32 -6.31 -7.80
N GLU A 260 -7.56 -5.83 -9.02
CA GLU A 260 -6.53 -5.66 -10.07
C GLU A 260 -5.31 -4.86 -9.57
N ASN A 261 -5.53 -4.03 -8.56
CA ASN A 261 -4.56 -3.18 -7.91
C ASN A 261 -3.77 -3.89 -6.78
N GLY A 262 -4.00 -5.18 -6.56
CA GLY A 262 -3.39 -5.97 -5.49
C GLY A 262 -3.99 -5.70 -4.10
N VAL A 263 -5.08 -4.94 -4.01
CA VAL A 263 -5.68 -4.55 -2.72
C VAL A 263 -6.84 -5.48 -2.35
N LEU A 264 -6.86 -5.98 -1.11
CA LEU A 264 -7.96 -6.83 -0.64
C LEU A 264 -9.18 -5.99 -0.20
N ASP A 265 -9.92 -5.44 -1.17
CA ASP A 265 -11.08 -4.57 -0.90
C ASP A 265 -12.31 -5.31 -0.35
N ALA A 266 -12.34 -6.64 -0.44
CA ALA A 266 -13.43 -7.45 0.12
C ALA A 266 -13.49 -7.38 1.66
N ILE A 267 -12.34 -7.16 2.29
CA ILE A 267 -12.18 -7.13 3.74
C ILE A 267 -11.94 -5.69 4.18
N ARG A 268 -12.65 -5.28 5.24
CA ARG A 268 -12.48 -3.96 5.85
C ARG A 268 -11.05 -3.81 6.36
N LEU A 269 -10.50 -2.61 6.22
CA LEU A 269 -9.23 -2.26 6.85
C LEU A 269 -9.31 -2.52 8.36
N ILE A 270 -8.35 -3.31 8.88
CA ILE A 270 -8.23 -3.53 10.31
C ILE A 270 -7.51 -2.33 10.92
N PRO A 271 -8.13 -1.62 11.87
CA PRO A 271 -7.53 -0.46 12.50
C PRO A 271 -6.25 -0.82 13.25
N PRO A 272 -5.16 -0.05 13.09
CA PRO A 272 -3.98 -0.17 13.95
C PRO A 272 -4.33 -0.08 15.43
N GLU A 273 -3.54 -0.76 16.27
CA GLU A 273 -3.73 -0.72 17.72
C GLU A 273 -3.78 0.73 18.22
N LYS A 274 -4.71 1.01 19.13
CA LYS A 274 -4.97 2.33 19.77
C LYS A 274 -5.72 3.34 18.89
N LEU A 275 -5.97 3.07 17.62
CA LEU A 275 -6.90 3.87 16.82
C LEU A 275 -8.34 3.41 17.06
N ARG A 276 -9.30 4.30 16.80
CA ARG A 276 -10.71 4.00 16.96
C ARG A 276 -11.15 2.96 15.94
N ALA A 277 -11.94 1.98 16.36
CA ALA A 277 -12.45 0.97 15.45
C ALA A 277 -13.26 1.60 14.27
N LEU A 278 -13.16 0.99 13.09
CA LEU A 278 -14.00 1.30 11.93
C LEU A 278 -15.28 0.45 12.03
N THR A 279 -16.20 0.85 12.90
CA THR A 279 -17.45 0.10 13.17
C THR A 279 -18.62 0.60 12.33
N GLY A 280 -19.57 -0.29 12.05
CA GLY A 280 -20.84 0.07 11.42
C GLY A 280 -21.22 -0.90 10.30
N ARG A 281 -22.40 -0.67 9.73
CA ARG A 281 -22.84 -1.40 8.53
C ARG A 281 -21.93 -1.00 7.36
N PRO A 282 -21.45 -1.96 6.56
CA PRO A 282 -20.61 -1.66 5.40
C PRO A 282 -21.34 -0.73 4.43
N ASN A 283 -20.61 0.20 3.83
CA ASN A 283 -21.17 1.13 2.86
C ASN A 283 -21.40 0.44 1.50
N LEU A 284 -22.57 0.64 0.91
CA LEU A 284 -22.99 0.01 -0.33
C LEU A 284 -22.11 0.40 -1.53
N TYR A 285 -21.69 1.67 -1.60
CA TYR A 285 -20.96 2.23 -2.75
C TYR A 285 -19.46 1.91 -2.70
N ALA A 286 -18.95 1.65 -1.50
CA ALA A 286 -17.54 1.31 -1.27
C ALA A 286 -17.26 -0.19 -1.22
N THR A 287 -18.27 -1.03 -0.92
CA THR A 287 -18.07 -2.47 -0.82
C THR A 287 -18.09 -3.13 -2.22
N PRO A 288 -17.18 -4.07 -2.52
CA PRO A 288 -17.20 -4.79 -3.79
C PRO A 288 -18.51 -5.55 -4.02
N ALA A 289 -19.01 -5.55 -5.27
CA ALA A 289 -20.27 -6.19 -5.64
C ALA A 289 -20.31 -7.68 -5.29
N ALA A 290 -19.18 -8.39 -5.37
CA ALA A 290 -19.09 -9.80 -4.99
C ALA A 290 -19.39 -10.03 -3.49
N VAL A 291 -18.90 -9.15 -2.62
CA VAL A 291 -19.18 -9.21 -1.17
C VAL A 291 -20.64 -8.89 -0.88
N ILE A 292 -21.21 -7.93 -1.61
CA ILE A 292 -22.63 -7.59 -1.49
C ILE A 292 -23.50 -8.79 -1.91
N ALA A 293 -23.15 -9.42 -3.04
CA ALA A 293 -23.84 -10.59 -3.54
C ALA A 293 -23.82 -11.76 -2.54
N GLU A 294 -22.64 -12.05 -1.99
CA GLU A 294 -22.48 -13.09 -0.98
C GLU A 294 -23.29 -12.81 0.28
N ARG A 295 -23.21 -11.57 0.80
CA ARG A 295 -23.89 -11.19 2.05
C ARG A 295 -25.42 -11.21 1.92
N CYS A 296 -25.92 -10.77 0.77
CA CYS A 296 -27.36 -10.73 0.49
C CYS A 296 -27.90 -12.04 -0.11
N ALA A 297 -27.04 -13.04 -0.37
CA ALA A 297 -27.37 -14.27 -1.08
C ALA A 297 -28.09 -13.98 -2.42
N LEU A 298 -27.48 -13.10 -3.22
CA LEU A 298 -28.02 -12.69 -4.51
C LEU A 298 -27.85 -13.80 -5.56
N THR A 299 -28.79 -13.89 -6.50
CA THR A 299 -28.64 -14.73 -7.69
C THR A 299 -27.57 -14.16 -8.63
N ALA A 300 -27.13 -14.95 -9.61
CA ALA A 300 -26.19 -14.47 -10.64
C ALA A 300 -26.77 -13.27 -11.41
N GLU A 301 -28.06 -13.30 -11.72
CA GLU A 301 -28.77 -12.21 -12.40
C GLU A 301 -28.84 -10.94 -11.54
N GLU A 302 -29.24 -11.07 -10.26
CA GLU A 302 -29.27 -9.94 -9.31
C GLU A 302 -27.87 -9.34 -9.12
N SER A 303 -26.83 -10.19 -9.14
CA SER A 303 -25.43 -9.75 -8.99
C SER A 303 -24.94 -8.95 -10.20
N GLU A 304 -25.29 -9.38 -11.42
CA GLU A 304 -24.99 -8.64 -12.65
C GLU A 304 -25.75 -7.31 -12.71
N GLN A 305 -27.03 -7.30 -12.33
CA GLN A 305 -27.82 -6.07 -12.21
C GLN A 305 -27.19 -5.07 -11.22
N LEU A 306 -26.73 -5.56 -10.07
CA LEU A 306 -26.04 -4.74 -9.08
C LEU A 306 -24.73 -4.13 -9.64
N ARG A 307 -23.91 -4.93 -10.33
CA ARG A 307 -22.66 -4.45 -10.96
C ARG A 307 -22.96 -3.34 -11.96
N ASN A 308 -23.92 -3.58 -12.86
CA ASN A 308 -24.33 -2.60 -13.86
C ASN A 308 -24.86 -1.31 -13.24
N ALA A 309 -25.68 -1.41 -12.19
CA ALA A 309 -26.21 -0.24 -11.48
C ALA A 309 -25.10 0.58 -10.80
N LEU A 310 -24.15 -0.08 -10.12
CA LEU A 310 -23.00 0.60 -9.50
C LEU A 310 -22.10 1.27 -10.54
N ASP A 311 -21.90 0.65 -11.70
CA ASP A 311 -21.13 1.23 -12.79
C ASP A 311 -21.84 2.43 -13.45
N LEU A 312 -23.16 2.35 -13.63
CA LEU A 312 -23.99 3.46 -14.11
C LEU A 312 -23.96 4.63 -13.13
N TRP A 313 -24.00 4.38 -11.83
CA TRP A 313 -23.80 5.41 -10.81
C TRP A 313 -22.42 6.07 -10.94
N ARG A 314 -21.35 5.28 -11.01
CA ARG A 314 -19.97 5.81 -11.10
C ARG A 314 -19.71 6.62 -12.37
N LYS A 315 -20.29 6.22 -13.51
CA LYS A 315 -20.05 6.86 -14.81
C LYS A 315 -21.02 8.00 -15.12
N LYS A 316 -22.30 7.85 -14.76
CA LYS A 316 -23.39 8.74 -15.17
C LYS A 316 -24.15 9.38 -14.02
N ARG A 317 -23.80 9.06 -12.76
CA ARG A 317 -24.52 9.50 -11.55
C ARG A 317 -26.00 9.09 -11.53
N LEU A 318 -26.36 8.02 -12.24
CA LEU A 318 -27.73 7.51 -12.25
C LEU A 318 -28.06 6.85 -10.90
N PRO A 319 -29.08 7.32 -10.16
CA PRO A 319 -29.44 6.75 -8.86
C PRO A 319 -29.67 5.23 -8.91
N LEU A 320 -29.27 4.53 -7.84
CA LEU A 320 -29.47 3.08 -7.76
C LEU A 320 -30.95 2.71 -7.74
N ALA A 321 -31.83 3.58 -7.24
CA ALA A 321 -33.27 3.35 -7.21
C ALA A 321 -33.90 3.27 -8.61
N GLU A 322 -33.31 3.91 -9.61
CA GLU A 322 -33.78 3.90 -10.99
C GLU A 322 -33.23 2.73 -11.81
N SER A 323 -32.05 2.24 -11.43
CA SER A 323 -31.34 1.17 -12.14
C SER A 323 -31.57 -0.22 -11.53
N LEU A 324 -31.92 -0.31 -10.24
CA LEU A 324 -32.15 -1.58 -9.55
C LEU A 324 -33.64 -1.95 -9.51
N PRO A 325 -33.96 -3.25 -9.55
CA PRO A 325 -35.31 -3.71 -9.27
C PRO A 325 -35.76 -3.34 -7.84
N PRO A 326 -37.04 -2.98 -7.62
CA PRO A 326 -37.53 -2.50 -6.33
C PRO A 326 -37.36 -3.52 -5.19
N GLY A 327 -37.44 -4.82 -5.48
CA GLY A 327 -37.21 -5.88 -4.49
C GLY A 327 -35.75 -6.04 -4.04
N LEU A 328 -34.79 -5.60 -4.87
CA LEU A 328 -33.37 -5.71 -4.56
C LEU A 328 -32.90 -4.55 -3.67
N ALA A 329 -33.38 -3.33 -3.92
CA ALA A 329 -33.01 -2.14 -3.15
C ALA A 329 -33.26 -2.32 -1.64
N GLY A 330 -34.42 -2.85 -1.25
CA GLY A 330 -34.74 -3.10 0.17
C GLY A 330 -33.82 -4.12 0.84
N LYS A 331 -33.42 -5.19 0.13
CA LYS A 331 -32.45 -6.17 0.64
C LYS A 331 -31.08 -5.52 0.89
N LEU A 332 -30.66 -4.63 0.00
CA LEU A 332 -29.39 -3.90 0.10
C LEU A 332 -29.41 -2.94 1.28
N GLU A 333 -30.45 -2.10 1.42
CA GLU A 333 -30.56 -1.11 2.50
C GLU A 333 -30.66 -1.74 3.89
N MET A 334 -31.14 -2.99 4.00
CA MET A 334 -31.15 -3.72 5.27
C MET A 334 -29.73 -4.09 5.73
N ASN A 335 -28.86 -4.53 4.80
CA ASN A 335 -27.53 -5.04 5.11
C ASN A 335 -26.42 -3.96 5.03
N PHE A 336 -26.62 -2.94 4.21
CA PHE A 336 -25.61 -1.92 3.88
C PHE A 336 -26.07 -0.51 4.24
N SER A 337 -25.10 0.36 4.50
CA SER A 337 -25.33 1.80 4.69
C SER A 337 -25.24 2.52 3.34
N THR A 338 -26.16 3.46 3.12
CA THR A 338 -26.10 4.46 2.03
C THR A 338 -25.65 5.83 2.53
N ARG A 339 -25.12 5.91 3.76
CA ARG A 339 -24.58 7.13 4.35
C ARG A 339 -23.10 6.99 4.66
N GLU A 340 -22.38 8.09 4.54
CA GLU A 340 -20.98 8.17 4.94
C GLU A 340 -20.82 7.93 6.46
N SER A 341 -19.79 7.17 6.82
CA SER A 341 -19.39 6.87 8.20
C SER A 341 -18.57 8.00 8.84
N GLY A 342 -18.07 8.92 8.02
CA GLY A 342 -17.12 9.97 8.44
C GLY A 342 -15.66 9.50 8.51
N ALA A 343 -15.37 8.27 8.06
CA ALA A 343 -14.01 7.81 7.76
C ALA A 343 -13.92 7.50 6.26
N TYR A 344 -12.81 7.88 5.64
CA TYR A 344 -12.68 7.96 4.19
C TYR A 344 -11.41 7.28 3.72
N THR A 345 -11.49 6.55 2.62
CA THR A 345 -10.35 6.06 1.86
C THR A 345 -10.24 6.89 0.59
N ILE A 346 -9.15 7.61 0.42
CA ILE A 346 -8.84 8.35 -0.80
C ILE A 346 -7.84 7.52 -1.59
N GLN A 347 -8.18 7.24 -2.84
CA GLN A 347 -7.28 6.66 -3.83
C GLN A 347 -6.91 7.75 -4.82
N ALA A 348 -5.61 8.00 -5.00
CA ALA A 348 -5.08 8.91 -5.99
C ALA A 348 -4.22 8.13 -6.98
N ASP A 349 -4.55 8.22 -8.27
CA ASP A 349 -3.82 7.58 -9.35
C ASP A 349 -3.13 8.67 -10.18
N ALA A 350 -1.81 8.76 -10.01
CA ALA A 350 -0.95 9.69 -10.75
C ALA A 350 -0.28 9.02 -11.96
N SER A 351 -0.73 7.81 -12.35
CA SER A 351 -0.31 7.19 -13.62
C SER A 351 -0.95 7.89 -14.82
N SER A 352 -0.20 7.92 -15.92
CA SER A 352 -0.70 8.42 -17.19
C SER A 352 -0.30 7.46 -18.32
N PRO A 353 -0.95 7.52 -19.49
CA PRO A 353 -0.56 6.70 -20.64
C PRO A 353 0.90 6.89 -21.07
N GLU A 354 1.48 8.04 -20.74
CA GLU A 354 2.84 8.43 -21.15
C GLU A 354 3.88 8.13 -20.08
N ASN A 355 3.49 8.00 -18.80
CA ASN A 355 4.43 7.82 -17.70
C ASN A 355 3.91 6.77 -16.69
N PRO A 356 4.73 5.77 -16.32
CA PRO A 356 4.41 4.93 -15.18
C PRO A 356 4.28 5.82 -13.94
N GLY A 357 3.17 5.70 -13.23
CA GLY A 357 2.89 6.50 -12.05
C GLY A 357 2.59 5.64 -10.84
N VAL A 358 2.55 6.31 -9.70
CA VAL A 358 2.30 5.70 -8.40
C VAL A 358 0.83 5.88 -8.04
N ARG A 359 0.22 4.83 -7.50
CA ARG A 359 -1.08 4.94 -6.86
C ARG A 359 -0.89 5.08 -5.37
N LEU A 360 -1.57 6.05 -4.78
CA LEU A 360 -1.58 6.27 -3.35
C LEU A 360 -2.94 5.92 -2.78
N ARG A 361 -2.97 5.18 -1.67
CA ARG A 361 -4.17 4.94 -0.88
C ARG A 361 -3.98 5.48 0.53
N VAL A 362 -4.89 6.36 0.94
CA VAL A 362 -4.89 6.99 2.27
C VAL A 362 -6.25 6.78 2.93
N THR A 363 -6.25 6.12 4.08
CA THR A 363 -7.46 5.99 4.91
C THR A 363 -7.38 6.93 6.10
N VAL A 364 -8.33 7.85 6.21
CA VAL A 364 -8.33 8.95 7.18
C VAL A 364 -9.70 9.14 7.84
N ARG A 365 -9.69 9.44 9.14
CA ARG A 365 -10.87 9.89 9.89
C ARG A 365 -10.62 11.27 10.47
N PRO A 366 -11.32 12.31 9.99
CA PRO A 366 -11.34 13.62 10.65
C PRO A 366 -11.95 13.51 12.05
N VAL A 367 -11.26 14.03 13.06
CA VAL A 367 -11.72 13.94 14.45
C VAL A 367 -12.70 15.09 14.75
N THR A 368 -13.98 14.76 14.90
CA THR A 368 -15.06 15.71 15.22
C THR A 368 -14.68 16.61 16.41
N GLY A 369 -14.86 17.92 16.24
CA GLY A 369 -14.59 18.92 17.29
C GLY A 369 -13.11 19.29 17.47
N SER A 370 -12.22 18.77 16.62
CA SER A 370 -10.80 19.12 16.63
C SER A 370 -10.27 19.29 15.19
N ARG A 371 -9.04 19.81 15.06
CA ARG A 371 -8.34 19.92 13.77
C ARG A 371 -7.38 18.75 13.51
N SER A 372 -7.56 17.63 14.21
CA SER A 372 -6.71 16.45 14.05
C SER A 372 -7.33 15.41 13.12
N PHE A 373 -6.46 14.59 12.53
CA PHE A 373 -6.80 13.48 11.65
C PHE A 373 -6.20 12.20 12.23
N GLU A 374 -6.98 11.12 12.19
CA GLU A 374 -6.47 9.77 12.44
C GLU A 374 -6.21 9.09 11.09
N TYR A 375 -4.96 8.72 10.83
CA TYR A 375 -4.57 7.98 9.63
C TYR A 375 -4.47 6.49 9.96
N TYR A 376 -5.18 5.67 9.19
CA TYR A 376 -5.25 4.22 9.37
C TYR A 376 -4.37 3.47 8.36
N GLU A 377 -4.19 4.06 7.19
CA GLU A 377 -3.46 3.48 6.06
C GLU A 377 -2.87 4.64 5.25
N PHE A 378 -1.61 4.51 4.86
CA PHE A 378 -0.91 5.42 3.96
C PHE A 378 0.16 4.62 3.23
N PHE A 379 -0.12 4.18 2.01
CA PHE A 379 0.86 3.44 1.23
C PHE A 379 0.68 3.67 -0.27
N SER A 380 1.80 3.51 -0.97
CA SER A 380 1.90 3.56 -2.42
C SER A 380 2.01 2.15 -2.97
N TYR A 381 1.38 1.88 -4.11
CA TYR A 381 1.39 0.57 -4.78
C TYR A 381 1.37 0.70 -6.30
#